data_AF-A0A3N5H1G7-F1
#
_entry.id   AF-A0A3N5H1G7-F1
#
_cell.length_a   1.000
_cell.length_b   1.000
_cell.length_c   1.000
_cell.angle_alpha   90.00
_cell.angle_beta   90.00
_cell.angle_gamma   90.00
#
_symmetry.space_group_name_H-M   'P 1'
#
loop_
_entity.id
_entity.type
_entity.pdbx_description
1 polymer ?
#
loop_
_entity_poly.entity_id
_entity_poly.type
_entity_poly.pdbx_seq_one_letter_code
_entity_poly.pdbx_strand_id
1 'polypeptide(L)'
;MTQLNVRRAPRTRLLTLVCLLFSPAAFVDEYPNIGSSFWDEDAEWYQRCMRVKETEPPVRDLPTAEATGSLAKCSATDLYYDTLDNPRARIDDWTQVRVCAFATNDTGVLMMLYANGFGVSRDPSIALKYACSTFSALAEMRGRVSYFADQLRDAGTADVGRVFDICDHITSGLGAGECMLIESRRAASRRRARLDHITNDWTEAQKNVLRAAEESLRAFADAHGIEETDYQGTAAAAFAIAAEEDEMELFLADIEKLEGGILPAYDQSQSQRLDDALHDLFESLMQPEVFNGSNGRLGYTTVAKEGLQKTQTAWLQYRDKWAAFGQARYPSVERYAWTAMITERRIKQLEGILAWVRPAPD
;
A
#
# COMPACT_ATOMS: atom_id res chain seq x y z
N MET A 1 1.44 -54.20 -40.98
CA MET A 1 1.34 -52.87 -41.62
C MET A 1 0.36 -52.06 -40.80
N THR A 2 0.90 -51.30 -39.85
CA THR A 2 0.19 -50.75 -38.69
C THR A 2 0.00 -49.25 -38.92
N GLN A 3 -1.25 -48.77 -38.96
CA GLN A 3 -1.54 -47.35 -39.08
C GLN A 3 -1.47 -46.67 -37.70
N LEU A 4 -0.64 -45.63 -37.62
CA LEU A 4 -0.48 -44.76 -36.46
C LEU A 4 -1.63 -43.73 -36.42
N ASN A 5 -2.34 -43.72 -35.30
CA ASN A 5 -3.43 -42.81 -35.00
C ASN A 5 -2.85 -41.63 -34.21
N VAL A 6 -2.74 -40.45 -34.83
CA VAL A 6 -2.24 -39.22 -34.20
C VAL A 6 -3.39 -38.51 -33.49
N ARG A 7 -3.35 -38.47 -32.16
CA ARG A 7 -4.28 -37.69 -31.32
C ARG A 7 -3.98 -36.19 -31.48
N ARG A 8 -5.01 -35.40 -31.82
CA ARG A 8 -4.97 -33.93 -31.84
C ARG A 8 -5.00 -33.38 -30.41
N ALA A 9 -4.12 -32.42 -30.13
CA ALA A 9 -4.09 -31.62 -28.91
C ALA A 9 -5.31 -30.67 -28.81
N PRO A 10 -5.75 -30.29 -27.60
CA PRO A 10 -6.87 -29.36 -27.42
C PRO A 10 -6.47 -27.94 -27.83
N ARG A 11 -7.38 -27.28 -28.56
CA ARG A 11 -7.26 -25.90 -29.03
C ARG A 11 -7.30 -24.94 -27.83
N THR A 12 -6.19 -24.26 -27.59
CA THR A 12 -6.08 -23.07 -26.75
C THR A 12 -7.07 -22.02 -27.27
N ARG A 13 -8.09 -21.69 -26.48
CA ARG A 13 -8.95 -20.53 -26.77
C ARG A 13 -8.17 -19.29 -26.39
N LEU A 14 -7.66 -18.56 -27.39
CA LEU A 14 -7.22 -17.18 -27.21
C LEU A 14 -8.43 -16.37 -26.73
N LEU A 15 -8.40 -15.89 -25.49
CA LEU A 15 -9.24 -14.78 -25.07
C LEU A 15 -8.70 -13.53 -25.77
N THR A 16 -9.42 -13.08 -26.79
CA THR A 16 -9.18 -11.79 -27.42
C THR A 16 -9.53 -10.71 -26.40
N LEU A 17 -8.51 -10.17 -25.73
CA LEU A 17 -8.62 -8.96 -24.93
C LEU A 17 -9.03 -7.83 -25.88
N VAL A 18 -10.29 -7.39 -25.79
CA VAL A 18 -10.72 -6.16 -26.45
C VAL A 18 -10.03 -5.02 -25.70
N CYS A 19 -8.88 -4.58 -26.23
CA CYS A 19 -8.32 -3.28 -25.88
C CYS A 19 -9.33 -2.23 -26.32
N LEU A 20 -10.19 -1.80 -25.38
CA LEU A 20 -10.80 -0.49 -25.46
C LEU A 20 -9.65 0.51 -25.48
N LEU A 21 -9.35 1.01 -26.68
CA LEU A 21 -8.54 2.20 -26.88
C LEU A 21 -9.28 3.35 -26.18
N PHE A 22 -9.04 3.52 -24.89
CA PHE A 22 -9.20 4.83 -24.27
C PHE A 22 -8.19 5.73 -24.98
N SER A 23 -8.66 6.49 -25.97
CA SER A 23 -8.00 7.73 -26.32
C SER A 23 -7.78 8.48 -25.00
N PRO A 24 -6.56 8.91 -24.66
CA PRO A 24 -6.39 9.87 -23.60
C PRO A 24 -7.13 11.12 -24.09
N ALA A 25 -8.38 11.28 -23.65
CA ALA A 25 -8.97 12.61 -23.64
C ALA A 25 -7.96 13.43 -22.86
N ALA A 26 -7.39 14.46 -23.51
CA ALA A 26 -6.67 15.48 -22.79
C ALA A 26 -7.63 15.95 -21.70
N PHE A 27 -7.39 15.53 -20.46
CA PHE A 27 -8.03 16.14 -19.32
C PHE A 27 -7.64 17.61 -19.44
N VAL A 28 -8.60 18.46 -19.79
CA VAL A 28 -8.41 19.90 -19.64
C VAL A 28 -8.04 20.08 -18.18
N ASP A 29 -6.94 20.77 -17.89
CA ASP A 29 -6.53 21.08 -16.52
C ASP A 29 -7.67 21.87 -15.85
N GLU A 30 -8.59 21.14 -15.23
CA GLU A 30 -9.79 21.69 -14.63
C GLU A 30 -9.39 22.38 -13.32
N TYR A 31 -9.82 23.63 -13.16
CA TYR A 31 -9.48 24.42 -11.97
C TYR A 31 -10.77 25.05 -11.41
N PRO A 32 -11.17 24.70 -10.18
CA PRO A 32 -10.51 23.78 -9.25
C PRO A 32 -10.64 22.31 -9.69
N ASN A 33 -9.62 21.50 -9.39
CA ASN A 33 -9.54 20.11 -9.86
C ASN A 33 -10.27 19.14 -8.93
N ILE A 34 -11.60 19.04 -9.06
CA ILE A 34 -12.40 18.06 -8.28
C ILE A 34 -13.12 17.02 -9.14
N GLY A 35 -12.73 16.87 -10.42
CA GLY A 35 -13.19 15.78 -11.29
C GLY A 35 -14.64 15.87 -11.76
N SER A 36 -15.27 17.05 -11.69
CA SER A 36 -16.66 17.24 -12.12
C SER A 36 -16.99 18.70 -12.41
N SER A 37 -17.46 19.05 -13.60
CA SER A 37 -17.69 20.46 -13.97
C SER A 37 -18.90 21.17 -13.31
N PHE A 38 -19.48 20.59 -12.24
CA PHE A 38 -20.64 21.13 -11.52
C PHE A 38 -20.23 21.65 -10.15
N TRP A 39 -19.93 22.95 -10.08
CA TRP A 39 -19.64 23.67 -8.84
C TRP A 39 -20.72 24.69 -8.53
N ASP A 40 -20.95 24.88 -7.23
CA ASP A 40 -21.56 26.10 -6.73
C ASP A 40 -20.49 27.19 -6.74
N GLU A 41 -20.54 28.08 -7.74
CA GLU A 41 -19.60 29.19 -7.88
C GLU A 41 -19.71 30.16 -6.70
N ASP A 42 -20.86 30.24 -6.02
CA ASP A 42 -21.04 31.10 -4.85
C ASP A 42 -20.45 30.49 -3.57
N ALA A 43 -20.05 29.21 -3.61
CA ALA A 43 -19.46 28.55 -2.46
C ALA A 43 -18.11 29.18 -2.09
N GLU A 44 -17.92 29.36 -0.79
CA GLU A 44 -16.74 30.06 -0.28
C GLU A 44 -15.42 29.44 -0.76
N TRP A 45 -15.30 28.12 -0.68
CA TRP A 45 -14.10 27.37 -1.10
C TRP A 45 -13.74 27.61 -2.56
N TYR A 46 -14.74 27.69 -3.45
CA TYR A 46 -14.56 27.93 -4.88
C TYR A 46 -14.00 29.35 -5.10
N GLN A 47 -14.64 30.34 -4.47
CA GLN A 47 -14.18 31.73 -4.52
C GLN A 47 -12.75 31.89 -3.97
N ARG A 48 -12.34 31.09 -2.98
CA ARG A 48 -10.95 31.08 -2.50
C ARG A 48 -9.99 30.58 -3.56
N CYS A 49 -10.32 29.48 -4.24
CA CYS A 49 -9.50 28.97 -5.34
C CYS A 49 -9.38 29.98 -6.48
N MET A 50 -10.47 30.66 -6.84
CA MET A 50 -10.44 31.66 -7.91
C MET A 50 -9.53 32.84 -7.59
N ARG A 51 -9.44 33.27 -6.33
CA ARG A 51 -8.54 34.37 -5.92
C ARG A 51 -7.07 34.07 -6.12
N VAL A 52 -6.66 32.81 -6.01
CA VAL A 52 -5.26 32.41 -6.19
C VAL A 52 -4.97 31.77 -7.55
N LYS A 53 -5.96 31.71 -8.46
CA LYS A 53 -5.85 31.03 -9.74
C LYS A 53 -4.63 31.48 -10.56
N GLU A 54 -4.32 32.77 -10.54
CA GLU A 54 -3.21 33.37 -11.30
C GLU A 54 -1.96 33.57 -10.42
N THR A 55 -1.92 32.97 -9.23
CA THR A 55 -0.73 33.00 -8.36
C THR A 55 0.33 32.07 -8.93
N GLU A 56 1.51 32.60 -9.17
CA GLU A 56 2.64 31.86 -9.73
C GLU A 56 3.77 31.74 -8.69
N PRO A 57 4.53 30.64 -8.70
CA PRO A 57 5.80 30.53 -8.01
C PRO A 57 6.75 31.69 -8.33
N PRO A 58 7.59 32.12 -7.36
CA PRO A 58 8.70 33.02 -7.64
C PRO A 58 9.60 32.45 -8.74
N VAL A 59 10.14 33.30 -9.62
CA VAL A 59 11.01 32.87 -10.73
C VAL A 59 12.22 32.05 -10.26
N ARG A 60 12.77 32.35 -9.07
CA ARG A 60 13.86 31.59 -8.46
C ARG A 60 13.49 30.13 -8.11
N ASP A 61 12.20 29.87 -7.94
CA ASP A 61 11.66 28.56 -7.60
C ASP A 61 11.25 27.78 -8.86
N LEU A 62 11.34 28.38 -10.05
CA LEU A 62 11.08 27.68 -11.31
C LEU A 62 12.36 26.95 -11.80
N PRO A 63 12.26 25.69 -12.23
CA PRO A 63 13.40 24.96 -12.79
C PRO A 63 13.74 25.45 -14.20
N THR A 64 14.97 25.25 -14.63
CA THR A 64 15.35 25.41 -16.05
C THR A 64 14.77 24.27 -16.89
N ALA A 65 14.58 24.50 -18.19
CA ALA A 65 14.11 23.45 -19.12
C ALA A 65 15.04 22.23 -19.19
N GLU A 66 16.35 22.45 -18.99
CA GLU A 66 17.33 21.35 -18.91
C GLU A 66 17.13 20.51 -17.65
N ALA A 67 16.90 21.16 -16.50
CA ALA A 67 16.68 20.48 -15.23
C ALA A 67 15.40 19.63 -15.25
N THR A 68 14.30 20.14 -15.82
CA THR A 68 13.05 19.37 -15.95
C THR A 68 13.17 18.19 -16.90
N GLY A 69 13.88 18.35 -18.03
CA GLY A 69 14.11 17.27 -18.99
C GLY A 69 14.82 16.06 -18.38
N SER A 70 15.75 16.29 -17.45
CA SER A 70 16.49 15.21 -16.77
C SER A 70 15.67 14.41 -15.76
N LEU A 71 14.55 14.96 -15.28
CA LEU A 71 13.71 14.38 -14.22
C LEU A 71 12.27 14.10 -14.66
N ALA A 72 11.95 14.10 -15.95
CA ALA A 72 10.58 13.89 -16.45
C ALA A 72 9.92 12.53 -16.08
N LYS A 73 10.66 11.61 -15.44
CA LYS A 73 10.18 10.27 -15.01
C LYS A 73 10.46 9.98 -13.54
N CYS A 74 10.78 10.98 -12.73
CA CYS A 74 10.91 10.80 -11.30
C CYS A 74 9.53 10.58 -10.64
N SER A 75 9.51 10.01 -9.43
CA SER A 75 8.34 10.09 -8.55
C SER A 75 8.57 11.22 -7.55
N ALA A 76 7.83 12.32 -7.70
CA ALA A 76 7.97 13.48 -6.80
C ALA A 76 7.52 13.12 -5.38
N THR A 77 6.44 12.35 -5.26
CA THR A 77 5.93 11.81 -3.99
C THR A 77 6.99 10.98 -3.27
N ASP A 78 7.61 10.02 -3.97
CA ASP A 78 8.66 9.17 -3.39
C ASP A 78 9.85 10.01 -2.89
N LEU A 79 10.33 10.93 -3.73
CA LEU A 79 11.45 11.81 -3.36
C LEU A 79 11.10 12.72 -2.19
N TYR A 80 9.86 13.25 -2.13
CA TYR A 80 9.40 14.09 -1.04
C TYR A 80 9.46 13.32 0.30
N TYR A 81 8.86 12.14 0.38
CA TYR A 81 8.84 11.37 1.62
C TYR A 81 10.19 10.78 1.99
N ASP A 82 11.00 10.35 1.02
CA ASP A 82 12.39 9.92 1.29
C ASP A 82 13.23 11.06 1.87
N THR A 83 13.06 12.27 1.34
CA THR A 83 13.77 13.46 1.85
C THR A 83 13.25 13.86 3.22
N LEU A 84 11.94 13.78 3.45
CA LEU A 84 11.30 14.06 4.74
C LEU A 84 11.79 13.09 5.83
N ASP A 85 11.88 11.80 5.51
CA ASP A 85 12.29 10.75 6.45
C ASP A 85 13.80 10.70 6.68
N ASN A 86 14.59 11.41 5.87
CA ASN A 86 16.03 11.49 6.02
C ASN A 86 16.43 12.65 6.97
N PRO A 87 16.85 12.35 8.21
CA PRO A 87 17.25 13.40 9.16
C PRO A 87 18.53 14.16 8.74
N ARG A 88 19.21 13.71 7.68
CA ARG A 88 20.40 14.36 7.10
C ARG A 88 20.09 15.05 5.77
N ALA A 89 18.82 15.16 5.38
CA ALA A 89 18.43 15.87 4.17
C ALA A 89 18.94 17.32 4.20
N ARG A 90 19.54 17.73 3.08
CA ARG A 90 20.08 19.07 2.84
C ARG A 90 19.13 19.86 1.96
N ILE A 91 19.37 21.16 1.87
CA ILE A 91 18.58 22.06 1.01
C ILE A 91 18.61 21.64 -0.48
N ASP A 92 19.72 21.06 -0.94
CA ASP A 92 19.88 20.58 -2.32
C ASP A 92 18.97 19.37 -2.60
N ASP A 93 18.71 18.52 -1.60
CA ASP A 93 17.83 17.36 -1.74
C ASP A 93 16.38 17.85 -1.95
N TRP A 94 15.94 18.85 -1.20
CA TRP A 94 14.64 19.51 -1.40
C TRP A 94 14.54 20.26 -2.72
N THR A 95 15.66 20.77 -3.24
CA THR A 95 15.70 21.36 -4.59
C THR A 95 15.41 20.28 -5.65
N GLN A 96 15.96 19.08 -5.49
CA GLN A 96 15.67 17.96 -6.39
C GLN A 96 14.19 17.55 -6.32
N VAL A 97 13.59 17.48 -5.13
CA VAL A 97 12.15 17.24 -4.96
C VAL A 97 11.32 18.27 -5.73
N ARG A 98 11.63 19.56 -5.56
CA ARG A 98 10.94 20.65 -6.26
C ARG A 98 11.05 20.54 -7.78
N VAL A 99 12.27 20.35 -8.31
CA VAL A 99 12.48 20.22 -9.77
C VAL A 99 11.71 19.02 -10.31
N CYS A 100 11.72 17.89 -9.59
CA CYS A 100 10.94 16.71 -9.94
C CYS A 100 9.44 17.02 -9.99
N ALA A 101 8.89 17.64 -8.94
CA ALA A 101 7.47 17.98 -8.87
C ALA A 101 7.02 18.92 -10.00
N PHE A 102 7.86 19.88 -10.40
CA PHE A 102 7.59 20.69 -11.59
C PHE A 102 7.68 19.90 -12.89
N ALA A 103 8.67 19.01 -13.03
CA ALA A 103 8.86 18.20 -14.23
C ALA A 103 7.70 17.22 -14.48
N THR A 104 7.05 16.74 -13.42
CA THR A 104 5.93 15.79 -13.48
C THR A 104 4.56 16.43 -13.25
N ASN A 105 4.50 17.76 -13.10
CA ASN A 105 3.29 18.49 -12.71
C ASN A 105 2.61 17.93 -11.43
N ASP A 106 3.42 17.52 -10.45
CA ASP A 106 2.93 16.97 -9.19
C ASP A 106 2.49 18.11 -8.26
N THR A 107 1.26 18.55 -8.47
CA THR A 107 0.65 19.65 -7.70
C THR A 107 0.48 19.29 -6.22
N GLY A 108 0.36 18.01 -5.87
CA GLY A 108 0.26 17.57 -4.48
C GLY A 108 1.57 17.82 -3.72
N VAL A 109 2.69 17.44 -4.32
CA VAL A 109 4.02 17.73 -3.76
C VAL A 109 4.32 19.22 -3.76
N LEU A 110 4.01 19.95 -4.84
CA LEU A 110 4.19 21.40 -4.87
C LEU A 110 3.38 22.10 -3.76
N MET A 111 2.13 21.71 -3.54
CA MET A 111 1.32 22.17 -2.41
C MET A 111 2.05 21.96 -1.07
N MET A 112 2.56 20.75 -0.81
CA MET A 112 3.26 20.44 0.44
C MET A 112 4.57 21.22 0.59
N LEU A 113 5.36 21.39 -0.48
CA LEU A 113 6.61 22.17 -0.44
C LEU A 113 6.34 23.62 -0.03
N TYR A 114 5.36 24.29 -0.64
CA TYR A 114 5.01 25.68 -0.30
C TYR A 114 4.26 25.82 1.02
N ALA A 115 3.51 24.79 1.44
CA ALA A 115 2.87 24.75 2.77
C ALA A 115 3.91 24.69 3.90
N ASN A 116 4.96 23.90 3.71
CA ASN A 116 5.96 23.58 4.74
C ASN A 116 7.23 24.43 4.65
N GLY A 117 7.52 25.04 3.49
CA GLY A 117 8.75 25.79 3.27
C GLY A 117 9.99 24.90 3.08
N PHE A 118 9.81 23.66 2.60
CA PHE A 118 10.93 22.78 2.31
C PHE A 118 11.52 23.10 0.94
N GLY A 119 12.77 23.57 0.91
CA GLY A 119 13.44 23.96 -0.34
C GLY A 119 12.90 25.23 -1.02
N VAL A 120 11.91 25.89 -0.41
CA VAL A 120 11.25 27.13 -0.87
C VAL A 120 10.89 28.01 0.32
N SER A 121 10.53 29.26 0.08
CA SER A 121 9.87 30.07 1.12
C SER A 121 8.45 29.57 1.32
N ARG A 122 8.02 29.39 2.58
CA ARG A 122 6.63 29.07 2.90
C ARG A 122 5.71 30.15 2.34
N ASP A 123 4.72 29.75 1.56
CA ASP A 123 3.76 30.65 0.93
C ASP A 123 2.38 29.98 0.86
N PRO A 124 1.46 30.31 1.80
CA PRO A 124 0.12 29.73 1.83
C PRO A 124 -0.74 30.08 0.62
N SER A 125 -0.44 31.16 -0.13
CA SER A 125 -1.19 31.52 -1.35
C SER A 125 -0.82 30.57 -2.49
N ILE A 126 0.47 30.28 -2.65
CA ILE A 126 0.96 29.30 -3.64
C ILE A 126 0.54 27.89 -3.24
N ALA A 127 0.61 27.54 -1.95
CA ALA A 127 0.12 26.26 -1.45
C ALA A 127 -1.39 26.09 -1.73
N LEU A 128 -2.21 27.13 -1.51
CA LEU A 128 -3.63 27.13 -1.84
C LEU A 128 -3.87 26.99 -3.35
N LYS A 129 -3.09 27.66 -4.20
CA LYS A 129 -3.15 27.50 -5.66
C LYS A 129 -2.96 26.04 -6.04
N TYR A 130 -1.92 25.39 -5.52
CA TYR A 130 -1.66 23.99 -5.81
C TYR A 130 -2.70 23.05 -5.20
N ALA A 131 -3.20 23.33 -3.99
CA ALA A 131 -4.31 22.59 -3.41
C ALA A 131 -5.54 22.57 -4.32
N CYS A 132 -5.86 23.71 -4.95
CA CYS A 132 -6.95 23.84 -5.93
C CYS A 132 -6.65 23.19 -7.29
N SER A 133 -5.37 22.95 -7.61
CA SER A 133 -4.94 22.26 -8.84
C SER A 133 -4.80 20.73 -8.66
N THR A 134 -4.64 20.26 -7.42
CA THR A 134 -4.56 18.83 -7.11
C THR A 134 -5.92 18.17 -7.18
N PHE A 135 -6.01 17.08 -7.94
CA PHE A 135 -7.21 16.26 -8.01
C PHE A 135 -7.63 15.81 -6.60
N SER A 136 -8.90 15.98 -6.27
CA SER A 136 -9.43 15.55 -4.98
C SER A 136 -10.95 15.46 -4.97
N ALA A 137 -11.51 14.71 -4.02
CA ALA A 137 -12.94 14.79 -3.78
C ALA A 137 -13.33 16.16 -3.18
N LEU A 138 -14.56 16.60 -3.43
CA LEU A 138 -15.04 17.92 -2.98
C LEU A 138 -14.85 18.16 -1.47
N ALA A 139 -15.03 17.14 -0.63
CA ALA A 139 -14.84 17.26 0.81
C ALA A 139 -13.36 17.47 1.18
N GLU A 140 -12.44 16.80 0.51
CA GLU A 140 -10.98 16.97 0.67
C GLU A 140 -10.54 18.35 0.21
N MET A 141 -11.03 18.80 -0.96
CA MET A 141 -10.80 20.15 -1.48
C MET A 141 -11.25 21.21 -0.47
N ARG A 142 -12.47 21.09 0.06
CA ARG A 142 -13.00 22.01 1.08
C ARG A 142 -12.13 22.04 2.32
N GLY A 143 -11.68 20.88 2.81
CA GLY A 143 -10.77 20.78 3.95
C GLY A 143 -9.44 21.50 3.70
N ARG A 144 -8.76 21.19 2.59
CA ARG A 144 -7.49 21.81 2.20
C ARG A 144 -7.61 23.32 2.01
N VAL A 145 -8.66 23.78 1.32
CA VAL A 145 -8.91 25.20 1.10
C VAL A 145 -9.16 25.93 2.41
N SER A 146 -9.95 25.35 3.33
CA SER A 146 -10.18 25.93 4.66
C SER A 146 -8.89 26.04 5.45
N TYR A 147 -8.06 24.99 5.44
CA TYR A 147 -6.78 24.98 6.13
C TYR A 147 -5.87 26.13 5.69
N PHE A 148 -5.65 26.32 4.38
CA PHE A 148 -4.80 27.41 3.90
C PHE A 148 -5.46 28.78 4.02
N ALA A 149 -6.79 28.84 3.92
CA ALA A 149 -7.54 30.06 4.18
C ALA A 149 -7.33 30.60 5.59
N ASP A 150 -7.31 29.73 6.59
CA ASP A 150 -7.05 30.10 7.97
C ASP A 150 -5.59 30.55 8.14
N GLN A 151 -4.63 29.87 7.51
CA GLN A 151 -3.22 30.32 7.51
C GLN A 151 -3.02 31.71 6.89
N LEU A 152 -3.78 32.05 5.85
CA LEU A 152 -3.73 33.38 5.22
C LEU A 152 -4.35 34.47 6.09
N ARG A 153 -5.34 34.13 6.93
CA ARG A 153 -5.98 35.07 7.87
C ARG A 153 -5.11 35.33 9.10
N ASP A 154 -4.50 34.27 9.60
CA ASP A 154 -3.85 34.23 10.90
C ASP A 154 -2.33 34.29 10.76
N ALA A 155 -1.82 35.35 10.12
CA ALA A 155 -0.39 35.60 9.81
C ALA A 155 0.53 35.65 11.06
N GLY A 156 0.60 34.57 11.83
CA GLY A 156 1.31 34.45 13.09
C GLY A 156 0.81 33.39 14.08
N THR A 157 -0.33 32.71 13.87
CA THR A 157 -0.86 31.70 14.83
C THR A 157 -1.19 30.33 14.23
N ALA A 158 -0.80 30.07 12.97
CA ALA A 158 -0.81 28.70 12.44
C ALA A 158 -0.02 27.79 13.40
N ASP A 159 -0.35 26.50 13.49
CA ASP A 159 0.39 25.52 14.28
C ASP A 159 1.83 25.42 13.75
N VAL A 160 2.70 26.35 14.20
CA VAL A 160 4.07 26.57 13.73
C VAL A 160 4.91 25.42 14.26
N GLY A 161 4.73 24.25 13.67
CA GLY A 161 5.35 23.02 14.15
C GLY A 161 4.81 21.76 13.48
N ARG A 162 3.55 21.76 13.02
CA ARG A 162 3.00 20.61 12.27
C ARG A 162 3.35 20.72 10.78
N VAL A 163 3.99 19.68 10.26
CA VAL A 163 4.18 19.48 8.81
C VAL A 163 2.81 19.20 8.21
N PHE A 164 2.40 20.02 7.24
CA PHE A 164 1.20 19.76 6.44
C PHE A 164 1.46 18.59 5.50
N ASP A 165 0.49 17.67 5.46
CA ASP A 165 0.52 16.52 4.57
C ASP A 165 -0.74 16.47 3.70
N ILE A 166 -0.60 16.00 2.45
CA ILE A 166 -1.74 15.78 1.54
C ILE A 166 -2.76 14.81 2.15
N CYS A 167 -2.30 13.91 3.02
CA CYS A 167 -3.09 12.92 3.74
C CYS A 167 -3.91 13.48 4.91
N ASP A 168 -3.64 14.71 5.37
CA ASP A 168 -4.33 15.32 6.53
C ASP A 168 -5.84 15.55 6.30
N HIS A 169 -6.28 15.61 5.05
CA HIS A 169 -7.65 16.00 4.67
C HIS A 169 -8.37 14.98 3.80
N ILE A 170 -7.90 13.73 3.79
CA ILE A 170 -8.47 12.66 2.95
C ILE A 170 -9.80 12.18 3.52
N THR A 171 -10.78 12.08 2.63
CA THR A 171 -12.15 11.60 2.95
C THR A 171 -12.68 10.65 1.89
N SER A 172 -12.05 10.57 0.73
CA SER A 172 -12.39 9.65 -0.34
C SER A 172 -11.61 8.35 -0.21
N GLY A 173 -12.17 7.29 -0.77
CA GLY A 173 -11.50 6.00 -0.84
C GLY A 173 -10.26 5.98 -1.74
N LEU A 174 -10.28 6.77 -2.84
CA LEU A 174 -9.11 6.94 -3.70
C LEU A 174 -7.97 7.58 -2.93
N GLY A 175 -8.23 8.71 -2.27
CA GLY A 175 -7.23 9.38 -1.44
C GLY A 175 -6.74 8.50 -0.28
N ALA A 176 -7.63 7.69 0.31
CA ALA A 176 -7.23 6.75 1.36
C ALA A 176 -6.26 5.68 0.81
N GLY A 177 -6.52 5.18 -0.40
CA GLY A 177 -5.61 4.26 -1.09
C GLY A 177 -4.25 4.89 -1.40
N GLU A 178 -4.23 6.12 -1.93
CA GLU A 178 -2.99 6.86 -2.20
C GLU A 178 -2.14 7.06 -0.94
N CYS A 179 -2.76 7.48 0.16
CA CYS A 179 -2.07 7.66 1.44
C CYS A 179 -1.59 6.33 2.04
N MET A 180 -2.35 5.25 1.87
CA MET A 180 -1.90 3.94 2.31
C MET A 180 -0.70 3.43 1.49
N LEU A 181 -0.63 3.73 0.18
CA LEU A 181 0.55 3.42 -0.64
C LEU A 181 1.79 4.19 -0.18
N ILE A 182 1.63 5.48 0.15
CA ILE A 182 2.70 6.31 0.71
C ILE A 182 3.22 5.70 2.00
N GLU A 183 2.33 5.38 2.95
CA GLU A 183 2.71 4.80 4.23
C GLU A 183 3.33 3.40 4.11
N SER A 184 2.76 2.53 3.26
CA SER A 184 3.32 1.20 2.96
C SER A 184 4.76 1.31 2.44
N ARG A 185 5.02 2.22 1.50
CA ARG A 185 6.38 2.45 0.98
C ARG A 185 7.34 2.92 2.08
N ARG A 186 6.93 3.89 2.90
CA ARG A 186 7.74 4.39 4.02
C ARG A 186 8.00 3.27 5.04
N ALA A 187 6.98 2.47 5.35
CA ALA A 187 7.09 1.32 6.24
C ALA A 187 8.04 0.26 5.66
N ALA A 188 7.98 -0.04 4.36
CA ALA A 188 8.90 -0.94 3.68
C ALA A 188 10.37 -0.48 3.79
N SER A 189 10.63 0.83 3.64
CA SER A 189 11.97 1.41 3.85
C SER A 189 12.45 1.22 5.30
N ARG A 190 11.60 1.53 6.29
CA ARG A 190 11.91 1.32 7.72
C ARG A 190 12.15 -0.16 8.05
N ARG A 191 11.31 -1.06 7.52
CA ARG A 191 11.47 -2.51 7.69
C ARG A 191 12.79 -2.99 7.09
N ARG A 192 13.14 -2.54 5.89
CA ARG A 192 14.42 -2.88 5.26
C ARG A 192 15.60 -2.45 6.13
N ALA A 193 15.61 -1.20 6.62
CA ALA A 193 16.69 -0.72 7.48
C ALA A 193 16.82 -1.53 8.78
N ARG A 194 15.70 -1.94 9.39
CA ARG A 194 15.69 -2.83 10.57
C ARG A 194 16.23 -4.22 10.24
N LEU A 195 15.78 -4.83 9.14
CA LEU A 195 16.30 -6.12 8.68
C LEU A 195 17.80 -6.06 8.36
N ASP A 196 18.26 -5.02 7.69
CA ASP A 196 19.68 -4.85 7.36
C ASP A 196 20.53 -4.72 8.63
N HIS A 197 20.02 -4.01 9.65
CA HIS A 197 20.67 -3.94 10.96
C HIS A 197 20.75 -5.31 11.64
N ILE A 198 19.64 -6.04 11.71
CA ILE A 198 19.56 -7.37 12.33
C ILE A 198 20.49 -8.37 11.61
N THR A 199 20.52 -8.30 10.29
CA THR A 199 21.25 -9.27 9.46
C THR A 199 22.68 -8.87 9.13
N ASN A 200 23.18 -7.76 9.66
CA ASN A 200 24.50 -7.22 9.32
C ASN A 200 25.61 -8.29 9.46
N ASP A 201 25.58 -9.04 10.55
CA ASP A 201 26.60 -10.04 10.90
C ASP A 201 26.23 -11.47 10.45
N TRP A 202 25.12 -11.64 9.73
CA TRP A 202 24.70 -12.95 9.24
C TRP A 202 25.55 -13.39 8.05
N THR A 203 25.69 -14.71 7.90
CA THR A 203 26.33 -15.30 6.72
C THR A 203 25.48 -15.09 5.47
N GLU A 204 26.10 -15.07 4.29
CA GLU A 204 25.37 -14.98 3.02
C GLU A 204 24.36 -16.12 2.82
N ALA A 205 24.66 -17.32 3.35
CA ALA A 205 23.73 -18.44 3.33
C ALA A 205 22.45 -18.12 4.14
N GLN A 206 22.59 -17.55 5.34
CA GLN A 206 21.47 -17.12 6.18
C GLN A 206 20.67 -15.98 5.53
N LYS A 207 21.36 -14.98 4.96
CA LYS A 207 20.70 -13.89 4.23
C LYS A 207 19.90 -14.40 3.03
N ASN A 208 20.42 -15.38 2.30
CA ASN A 208 19.73 -15.95 1.14
C ASN A 208 18.46 -16.71 1.51
N VAL A 209 18.47 -17.51 2.58
CA VAL A 209 17.25 -18.20 3.02
C VAL A 209 16.22 -17.24 3.62
N LEU A 210 16.66 -16.16 4.28
CA LEU A 210 15.76 -15.09 4.72
C LEU A 210 15.12 -14.40 3.51
N ARG A 211 15.89 -14.04 2.49
CA ARG A 211 15.38 -13.41 1.26
C ARG A 211 14.31 -14.28 0.59
N ALA A 212 14.53 -15.59 0.54
CA ALA A 212 13.56 -16.53 -0.01
C ALA A 212 12.28 -16.60 0.83
N ALA A 213 12.38 -16.50 2.17
CA ALA A 213 11.22 -16.39 3.05
C ALA A 213 10.47 -15.07 2.82
N GLU A 214 11.17 -13.94 2.73
CA GLU A 214 10.59 -12.62 2.47
C GLU A 214 9.90 -12.53 1.09
N GLU A 215 10.46 -13.17 0.07
CA GLU A 215 9.84 -13.25 -1.26
C GLU A 215 8.54 -14.07 -1.23
N SER A 216 8.55 -15.24 -0.57
CA SER A 216 7.33 -16.05 -0.42
C SER A 216 6.28 -15.38 0.47
N LEU A 217 6.71 -14.63 1.49
CA LEU A 217 5.83 -13.80 2.31
C LEU A 217 5.13 -12.76 1.46
N ARG A 218 5.85 -12.04 0.60
CA ARG A 218 5.24 -11.03 -0.28
C ARG A 218 4.16 -11.64 -1.18
N ALA A 219 4.41 -12.83 -1.73
CA ALA A 219 3.41 -13.52 -2.54
C ALA A 219 2.17 -13.94 -1.71
N PHE A 220 2.37 -14.34 -0.45
CA PHE A 220 1.27 -14.65 0.46
C PHE A 220 0.51 -13.38 0.88
N ALA A 221 1.21 -12.32 1.28
CA ALA A 221 0.64 -11.05 1.71
C ALA A 221 -0.19 -10.42 0.59
N ASP A 222 0.33 -10.35 -0.64
CA ASP A 222 -0.40 -9.87 -1.84
C ASP A 222 -1.69 -10.68 -2.06
N ALA A 223 -1.61 -12.01 -1.98
CA ALA A 223 -2.80 -12.85 -2.09
C ALA A 223 -3.77 -12.65 -0.92
N HIS A 224 -3.28 -12.43 0.31
CA HIS A 224 -4.12 -12.16 1.48
C HIS A 224 -4.85 -10.81 1.36
N GLY A 225 -4.14 -9.76 0.94
CA GLY A 225 -4.71 -8.44 0.69
C GLY A 225 -5.72 -8.43 -0.45
N ILE A 226 -5.43 -9.09 -1.57
CA ILE A 226 -6.29 -9.05 -2.76
C ILE A 226 -7.44 -10.06 -2.70
N GLU A 227 -7.21 -11.27 -2.18
CA GLU A 227 -8.16 -12.38 -2.33
C GLU A 227 -8.94 -12.70 -1.05
N GLU A 228 -8.40 -12.38 0.14
CA GLU A 228 -9.00 -12.70 1.44
C GLU A 228 -9.47 -11.49 2.25
N THR A 229 -9.21 -10.28 1.75
CA THR A 229 -9.75 -9.06 2.35
C THR A 229 -11.08 -8.71 1.72
N ASP A 230 -12.08 -8.36 2.53
CA ASP A 230 -13.31 -7.81 2.00
C ASP A 230 -13.09 -6.34 1.59
N TYR A 231 -13.12 -6.08 0.29
CA TYR A 231 -12.84 -4.76 -0.28
C TYR A 231 -14.12 -4.09 -0.81
N GLN A 232 -15.25 -4.32 -0.13
CA GLN A 232 -16.44 -3.49 -0.35
C GLN A 232 -16.22 -2.05 0.10
N GLY A 233 -16.94 -1.13 -0.55
CA GLY A 233 -16.87 0.30 -0.26
C GLY A 233 -15.71 1.00 -0.96
N THR A 234 -15.56 2.29 -0.68
CA THR A 234 -14.59 3.13 -1.40
C THR A 234 -13.16 2.93 -0.91
N ALA A 235 -12.96 2.51 0.34
CA ALA A 235 -11.63 2.29 0.96
C ALA A 235 -10.99 0.93 0.61
N ALA A 236 -11.58 0.19 -0.35
CA ALA A 236 -11.14 -1.10 -0.86
C ALA A 236 -9.60 -1.27 -0.97
N ALA A 237 -8.94 -0.35 -1.69
CA ALA A 237 -7.50 -0.41 -1.90
C ALA A 237 -6.70 -0.24 -0.61
N ALA A 238 -7.15 0.64 0.29
CA ALA A 238 -6.48 0.87 1.57
C ALA A 238 -6.55 -0.37 2.48
N PHE A 239 -7.67 -1.10 2.46
CA PHE A 239 -7.79 -2.34 3.24
C PHE A 239 -6.89 -3.46 2.72
N ALA A 240 -6.80 -3.64 1.40
CA ALA A 240 -5.89 -4.63 0.81
C ALA A 240 -4.43 -4.34 1.19
N ILE A 241 -3.99 -3.08 1.04
CA ILE A 241 -2.63 -2.67 1.40
C ILE A 241 -2.40 -2.84 2.91
N ALA A 242 -3.36 -2.48 3.76
CA ALA A 242 -3.23 -2.66 5.21
C ALA A 242 -3.05 -4.14 5.59
N ALA A 243 -3.81 -5.05 4.98
CA ALA A 243 -3.67 -6.49 5.20
C ALA A 243 -2.31 -7.03 4.73
N GLU A 244 -1.79 -6.52 3.60
CA GLU A 244 -0.43 -6.83 3.15
C GLU A 244 0.63 -6.35 4.15
N GLU A 245 0.50 -5.11 4.63
CA GLU A 245 1.46 -4.50 5.55
C GLU A 245 1.47 -5.18 6.92
N ASP A 246 0.32 -5.62 7.42
CA ASP A 246 0.22 -6.37 8.68
C ASP A 246 1.06 -7.66 8.65
N GLU A 247 1.04 -8.40 7.53
CA GLU A 247 1.87 -9.60 7.35
C GLU A 247 3.37 -9.26 7.32
N MET A 248 3.73 -8.16 6.65
CA MET A 248 5.12 -7.72 6.51
C MET A 248 5.70 -7.20 7.83
N GLU A 249 4.92 -6.46 8.62
CA GLU A 249 5.33 -6.01 9.97
C GLU A 249 5.41 -7.18 10.94
N LEU A 250 4.47 -8.13 10.87
CA LEU A 250 4.48 -9.31 11.73
C LEU A 250 5.70 -10.20 11.48
N PHE A 251 6.13 -10.37 10.22
CA PHE A 251 7.37 -11.06 9.87
C PHE A 251 8.60 -10.41 10.51
N LEU A 252 8.72 -9.07 10.44
CA LEU A 252 9.82 -8.37 11.08
C LEU A 252 9.77 -8.52 12.60
N ALA A 253 8.59 -8.36 13.20
CA ALA A 253 8.40 -8.52 14.64
C ALA A 253 8.75 -9.94 15.11
N ASP A 254 8.46 -10.97 14.30
CA ASP A 254 8.90 -12.34 14.59
C ASP A 254 10.42 -12.43 14.58
N ILE A 255 11.10 -11.94 13.54
CA ILE A 255 12.57 -11.97 13.46
C ILE A 255 13.20 -11.29 14.68
N GLU A 256 12.69 -10.13 15.09
CA GLU A 256 13.18 -9.42 16.27
C GLU A 256 13.01 -10.23 17.56
N LYS A 257 11.87 -10.94 17.73
CA LYS A 257 11.66 -11.85 18.87
C LYS A 257 12.64 -13.02 18.85
N LEU A 258 12.86 -13.61 17.68
CA LEU A 258 13.77 -14.75 17.51
C LEU A 258 15.22 -14.36 17.84
N GLU A 259 15.67 -13.20 17.37
CA GLU A 259 17.01 -12.66 17.69
C GLU A 259 17.11 -12.24 19.17
N GLY A 260 15.99 -11.89 19.79
CA GLY A 260 15.86 -11.74 21.25
C GLY A 260 15.84 -13.05 22.04
N GLY A 261 15.94 -14.21 21.38
CA GLY A 261 15.98 -15.53 22.01
C GLY A 261 14.61 -16.17 22.30
N ILE A 262 13.52 -15.56 21.85
CA ILE A 262 12.17 -16.11 21.99
C ILE A 262 11.90 -17.05 20.80
N LEU A 263 12.32 -18.31 20.94
CA LEU A 263 12.20 -19.35 19.91
C LEU A 263 10.88 -20.13 20.03
N PRO A 264 10.33 -20.68 18.93
CA PRO A 264 9.12 -21.48 19.00
C PRO A 264 9.38 -22.78 19.79
N ALA A 265 8.51 -23.07 20.75
CA ALA A 265 8.63 -24.19 21.68
C ALA A 265 7.42 -25.13 21.56
N TYR A 266 7.20 -25.65 20.35
CA TYR A 266 6.21 -26.71 20.12
C TYR A 266 6.90 -28.06 20.13
N ASP A 267 6.20 -29.11 20.55
CA ASP A 267 6.57 -30.50 20.32
C ASP A 267 5.94 -31.06 19.02
N GLN A 268 6.39 -32.24 18.59
CA GLN A 268 5.90 -32.88 17.36
C GLN A 268 4.40 -33.17 17.40
N SER A 269 3.85 -33.54 18.57
CA SER A 269 2.43 -33.83 18.73
C SER A 269 1.58 -32.57 18.61
N GLN A 270 2.04 -31.45 19.16
CA GLN A 270 1.41 -30.14 19.04
C GLN A 270 1.43 -29.67 17.59
N SER A 271 2.56 -29.83 16.89
CA SER A 271 2.65 -29.51 15.47
C SER A 271 1.66 -30.33 14.63
N GLN A 272 1.52 -31.64 14.89
CA GLN A 272 0.57 -32.47 14.16
C GLN A 272 -0.88 -32.03 14.40
N ARG A 273 -1.25 -31.76 15.66
CA ARG A 273 -2.60 -31.28 16.00
C ARG A 273 -2.95 -29.97 15.30
N LEU A 274 -1.98 -29.06 15.16
CA LEU A 274 -2.18 -27.80 14.45
C LEU A 274 -2.33 -28.02 12.94
N ASP A 275 -1.57 -28.92 12.33
CA ASP A 275 -1.70 -29.24 10.91
C ASP A 275 -3.07 -29.88 10.60
N ASP A 276 -3.49 -30.84 11.43
CA ASP A 276 -4.82 -31.46 11.36
C ASP A 276 -5.93 -30.41 11.52
N ALA A 277 -5.82 -29.54 12.53
CA ALA A 277 -6.81 -28.49 12.76
C ALA A 277 -6.91 -27.47 11.62
N LEU A 278 -5.77 -27.10 11.01
CA LEU A 278 -5.75 -26.22 9.84
C LEU A 278 -6.43 -26.90 8.65
N HIS A 279 -6.13 -28.18 8.42
CA HIS A 279 -6.74 -28.96 7.33
C HIS A 279 -8.25 -29.02 7.50
N ASP A 280 -8.74 -29.44 8.67
CA ASP A 280 -10.17 -29.55 8.97
C ASP A 280 -10.90 -28.20 8.83
N LEU A 281 -10.29 -27.11 9.31
CA LEU A 281 -10.83 -25.76 9.17
C LEU A 281 -10.91 -25.32 7.72
N PHE A 282 -9.86 -25.59 6.94
CA PHE A 282 -9.83 -25.24 5.52
C PHE A 282 -10.86 -26.05 4.73
N GLU A 283 -10.99 -27.36 4.98
CA GLU A 283 -12.03 -28.19 4.36
C GLU A 283 -13.44 -27.70 4.71
N SER A 284 -13.64 -27.26 5.96
CA SER A 284 -14.91 -26.68 6.40
C SER A 284 -15.22 -25.37 5.66
N LEU A 285 -14.22 -24.51 5.47
CA LEU A 285 -14.38 -23.29 4.68
C LEU A 285 -14.68 -23.59 3.21
N MET A 286 -14.13 -24.67 2.64
CA MET A 286 -14.31 -25.03 1.23
C MET A 286 -15.70 -25.60 0.88
N GLN A 287 -16.58 -25.80 1.86
CA GLN A 287 -17.92 -26.32 1.62
C GLN A 287 -18.76 -25.35 0.77
N PRO A 288 -19.57 -25.84 -0.21
CA PRO A 288 -20.39 -24.97 -1.05
C PRO A 288 -21.33 -24.04 -0.28
N GLU A 289 -21.83 -24.50 0.88
CA GLU A 289 -22.77 -23.78 1.72
C GLU A 289 -22.15 -22.52 2.36
N VAL A 290 -20.82 -22.50 2.51
CA VAL A 290 -20.06 -21.34 3.01
C VAL A 290 -19.98 -20.23 1.96
N PHE A 291 -19.90 -20.60 0.68
CA PHE A 291 -19.82 -19.69 -0.46
C PHE A 291 -21.19 -19.49 -1.13
N ASN A 292 -22.21 -19.20 -0.32
CA ASN A 292 -23.60 -19.05 -0.76
C ASN A 292 -23.96 -17.64 -1.28
N GLY A 293 -22.99 -16.72 -1.33
CA GLY A 293 -23.16 -15.36 -1.80
C GLY A 293 -23.27 -15.24 -3.32
N SER A 294 -23.57 -14.03 -3.81
CA SER A 294 -23.63 -13.75 -5.25
C SER A 294 -22.30 -14.09 -5.92
N ASN A 295 -22.36 -14.85 -7.03
CA ASN A 295 -21.20 -15.34 -7.77
C ASN A 295 -20.28 -16.30 -7.00
N GLY A 296 -20.79 -17.04 -6.01
CA GLY A 296 -19.99 -18.02 -5.26
C GLY A 296 -19.04 -17.37 -4.25
N ARG A 297 -19.44 -16.23 -3.70
CA ARG A 297 -18.68 -15.48 -2.68
C ARG A 297 -19.06 -15.90 -1.27
N LEU A 298 -18.17 -15.57 -0.34
CA LEU A 298 -18.37 -15.77 1.08
C LEU A 298 -19.39 -14.75 1.61
N GLY A 299 -20.64 -15.19 1.81
CA GLY A 299 -21.73 -14.32 2.28
C GLY A 299 -21.90 -13.05 1.43
N TYR A 300 -21.84 -11.89 2.07
CA TYR A 300 -21.94 -10.58 1.42
C TYR A 300 -20.59 -9.94 1.09
N THR A 301 -19.47 -10.64 1.28
CA THR A 301 -18.12 -10.09 1.07
C THR A 301 -17.69 -10.16 -0.40
N THR A 302 -16.49 -9.66 -0.71
CA THR A 302 -15.82 -9.87 -2.01
C THR A 302 -15.02 -11.17 -2.10
N VAL A 303 -14.81 -11.88 -0.99
CA VAL A 303 -13.95 -13.07 -0.92
C VAL A 303 -14.56 -14.24 -1.68
N ALA A 304 -13.79 -14.81 -2.61
CA ALA A 304 -14.19 -15.93 -3.45
C ALA A 304 -13.47 -17.22 -3.02
N LYS A 305 -14.08 -18.37 -3.33
CA LYS A 305 -13.52 -19.69 -3.03
C LYS A 305 -12.14 -19.88 -3.68
N GLU A 306 -12.01 -19.50 -4.94
CA GLU A 306 -10.76 -19.60 -5.70
C GLU A 306 -9.68 -18.70 -5.10
N GLY A 307 -10.06 -17.52 -4.61
CA GLY A 307 -9.17 -16.59 -3.93
C GLY A 307 -8.59 -17.19 -2.65
N LEU A 308 -9.44 -17.76 -1.80
CA LEU A 308 -9.01 -18.42 -0.56
C LEU A 308 -8.11 -19.64 -0.82
N GLN A 309 -8.33 -20.37 -1.91
CA GLN A 309 -7.44 -21.45 -2.36
C GLN A 309 -6.07 -20.96 -2.83
N LYS A 310 -6.05 -19.86 -3.61
CA LYS A 310 -4.82 -19.23 -4.10
C LYS A 310 -3.99 -18.73 -2.91
N THR A 311 -4.62 -18.04 -1.96
CA THR A 311 -3.93 -17.53 -0.77
C THR A 311 -3.42 -18.64 0.13
N GLN A 312 -4.19 -19.70 0.36
CA GLN A 312 -3.70 -20.88 1.09
C GLN A 312 -2.49 -21.54 0.42
N THR A 313 -2.47 -21.59 -0.91
CA THR A 313 -1.33 -22.13 -1.66
C THR A 313 -0.08 -21.27 -1.49
N ALA A 314 -0.21 -19.94 -1.57
CA ALA A 314 0.88 -19.02 -1.33
C ALA A 314 1.38 -19.10 0.13
N TRP A 315 0.46 -19.21 1.08
CA TRP A 315 0.77 -19.39 2.49
C TRP A 315 1.58 -20.66 2.77
N LEU A 316 1.23 -21.80 2.14
CA LEU A 316 1.99 -23.05 2.28
C LEU A 316 3.45 -22.89 1.81
N GLN A 317 3.65 -22.17 0.71
CA GLN A 317 5.00 -21.87 0.21
C GLN A 317 5.76 -21.00 1.21
N TYR A 318 5.12 -19.96 1.75
CA TYR A 318 5.70 -19.11 2.79
C TYR A 318 6.08 -19.90 4.05
N ARG A 319 5.17 -20.72 4.58
CA ARG A 319 5.41 -21.59 5.74
C ARG A 319 6.66 -22.43 5.57
N ASP A 320 6.83 -23.04 4.40
CA ASP A 320 7.96 -23.93 4.13
C ASP A 320 9.28 -23.15 4.02
N LYS A 321 9.27 -21.95 3.42
CA LYS A 321 10.45 -21.06 3.38
C LYS A 321 10.79 -20.49 4.75
N TRP A 322 9.80 -20.11 5.55
CA TRP A 322 9.98 -19.69 6.93
C TRP A 322 10.62 -20.79 7.78
N ALA A 323 10.13 -22.03 7.67
CA ALA A 323 10.72 -23.16 8.37
C ALA A 323 12.18 -23.42 7.93
N ALA A 324 12.47 -23.31 6.63
CA ALA A 324 13.84 -23.42 6.13
C ALA A 324 14.77 -22.31 6.66
N PHE A 325 14.28 -21.07 6.74
CA PHE A 325 14.97 -19.96 7.39
C PHE A 325 15.25 -20.26 8.86
N GLY A 326 14.22 -20.66 9.62
CA GLY A 326 14.34 -21.01 11.03
C GLY A 326 15.40 -22.09 11.29
N GLN A 327 15.37 -23.18 10.53
CA GLN A 327 16.37 -24.26 10.66
C GLN A 327 17.80 -23.80 10.36
N ALA A 328 17.98 -22.91 9.38
CA ALA A 328 19.31 -22.42 9.01
C ALA A 328 19.88 -21.41 10.00
N ARG A 329 19.02 -20.56 10.60
CA ARG A 329 19.43 -19.55 11.57
C ARG A 329 19.54 -20.10 12.99
N TYR A 330 18.69 -21.06 13.34
CA TYR A 330 18.50 -21.61 14.69
C TYR A 330 18.47 -23.16 14.66
N PRO A 331 19.62 -23.82 14.44
CA PRO A 331 19.69 -25.26 14.19
C PRO A 331 19.29 -26.14 15.40
N SER A 332 19.16 -25.56 16.60
CA SER A 332 18.68 -26.26 17.80
C SER A 332 17.16 -26.41 17.85
N VAL A 333 16.43 -25.74 16.96
CA VAL A 333 14.96 -25.77 16.91
C VAL A 333 14.54 -26.65 15.75
N GLU A 334 13.76 -27.67 16.06
CA GLU A 334 13.27 -28.62 15.08
C GLU A 334 12.32 -27.99 14.05
N ARG A 335 12.32 -28.52 12.82
CA ARG A 335 11.50 -28.00 11.71
C ARG A 335 10.02 -27.86 12.09
N TYR A 336 9.48 -28.84 12.81
CA TYR A 336 8.07 -28.89 13.15
C TYR A 336 7.64 -27.72 14.05
N ALA A 337 8.53 -27.18 14.88
CA ALA A 337 8.21 -26.04 15.72
C ALA A 337 8.03 -24.76 14.89
N TRP A 338 8.83 -24.59 13.84
CA TRP A 338 8.70 -23.48 12.89
C TRP A 338 7.41 -23.55 12.09
N THR A 339 7.05 -24.73 11.60
CA THR A 339 5.79 -24.92 10.88
C THR A 339 4.60 -24.72 11.80
N ALA A 340 4.64 -25.25 13.03
CA ALA A 340 3.58 -25.10 14.02
C ALA A 340 3.25 -23.63 14.33
N MET A 341 4.28 -22.81 14.55
CA MET A 341 4.12 -21.37 14.82
C MET A 341 3.33 -20.65 13.73
N ILE A 342 3.67 -20.90 12.45
CA ILE A 342 2.99 -20.26 11.32
C ILE A 342 1.62 -20.88 11.07
N THR A 343 1.45 -22.18 11.28
CA THR A 343 0.16 -22.88 11.21
C THR A 343 -0.85 -22.33 12.23
N GLU A 344 -0.45 -22.13 13.49
CA GLU A 344 -1.32 -21.55 14.52
C GLU A 344 -1.83 -20.16 14.11
N ARG A 345 -0.96 -19.32 13.52
CA ARG A 345 -1.36 -18.01 13.01
C ARG A 345 -2.39 -18.12 11.90
N ARG A 346 -2.17 -19.03 10.94
CA ARG A 346 -3.08 -19.22 9.81
C ARG A 346 -4.46 -19.71 10.23
N ILE A 347 -4.52 -20.58 11.24
CA ILE A 347 -5.78 -21.00 11.85
C ILE A 347 -6.56 -19.77 12.33
N LYS A 348 -5.92 -18.86 13.08
CA LYS A 348 -6.58 -17.64 13.58
C LYS A 348 -7.12 -16.74 12.45
N GLN A 349 -6.38 -16.63 11.35
CA GLN A 349 -6.83 -15.88 10.17
C GLN A 349 -8.06 -16.52 9.53
N LEU A 350 -8.03 -17.83 9.30
CA LEU A 350 -9.15 -18.57 8.72
C LEU A 350 -10.37 -18.63 9.63
N GLU A 351 -10.17 -18.68 10.95
CA GLU A 351 -11.25 -18.55 11.95
C GLU A 351 -11.93 -17.18 11.86
N GLY A 352 -11.14 -16.11 11.66
CA GLY A 352 -11.65 -14.75 11.43
C GLY A 352 -12.54 -14.69 10.18
N ILE A 353 -12.12 -15.30 9.08
CA ILE A 353 -12.92 -15.40 7.85
C ILE A 353 -14.20 -16.22 8.09
N LEU A 354 -14.11 -17.36 8.79
CA LEU A 354 -15.27 -18.19 9.09
C LEU A 354 -16.30 -17.47 9.97
N ALA A 355 -15.84 -16.59 10.87
CA ALA A 355 -16.70 -15.78 11.72
C ALA A 355 -17.58 -14.81 10.92
N TRP A 356 -17.21 -14.42 9.70
CA TRP A 356 -18.05 -13.57 8.83
C TRP A 356 -19.28 -14.30 8.29
N VAL A 357 -19.27 -15.64 8.31
CA VAL A 357 -20.34 -16.49 7.75
C VAL A 357 -21.32 -16.95 8.82
N ARG A 358 -20.88 -17.05 10.08
CA ARG A 358 -21.75 -17.47 11.18
C ARG A 358 -22.63 -16.29 11.59
N PRO A 359 -23.97 -16.45 11.67
CA PRO A 359 -24.79 -15.44 12.32
C PRO A 359 -24.27 -15.22 13.73
N ALA A 360 -24.22 -13.95 14.18
CA ALA A 360 -23.91 -13.65 15.57
C ALA A 360 -24.86 -14.46 16.46
N PRO A 361 -24.39 -15.08 17.55
CA PRO A 361 -25.29 -15.76 18.47
C PRO A 361 -26.32 -14.74 19.00
N ASP A 362 -27.60 -15.08 18.86
CA ASP A 362 -28.74 -14.33 19.39
C ASP A 362 -28.65 -14.13 20.91
#